data_AF-A0A453SJR1-F1
#
_entry.id   AF-A0A453SJR1-F1
#
_cell.length_a   1.000
_cell.length_b   1.000
_cell.length_c   1.000
_cell.angle_alpha   90.00
_cell.angle_beta   90.00
_cell.angle_gamma   90.00
#
_symmetry.space_group_name_H-M   'P 1'
#
loop_
_entity.id
_entity.type
_entity.pdbx_description
1 polymer ?
#
loop_
_entity_poly.entity_id
_entity_poly.type
_entity_poly.pdbx_seq_one_letter_code
_entity_poly.pdbx_strand_id
1 'polypeptide(L)'
;MNRDRLKVGTGSAKNSDRRRDKGLLVEIAIMVAHTASDLSCWMVNCSSTQVLHFQDFVPCPISQSSFNVLMSMDWQSFGFKLKGGFMDDEGNAVLEWDNLTFARVDIAIHTYHGIVQEWQRSEPDKYVVRKALKLALHNLKANHAGEFISCHGKKILEYVPDLAQSIAGLISSSNDREFRDECAALLGLGSGQDVSEGAVRSCIGDRMARIIEMGDGKEKAEDGAPPYLFECEKLDEDSPLLDEEDGDDDMIFDF
;
A
#
# COMPACT_ATOMS: atom_id res chain seq x y z
N MET A 1 -13.67 21.54 -11.79
CA MET A 1 -12.90 20.41 -11.21
C MET A 1 -11.80 21.03 -10.35
N ASN A 2 -11.84 20.85 -9.03
CA ASN A 2 -10.74 21.29 -8.17
C ASN A 2 -9.61 20.25 -8.30
N ARG A 3 -8.52 20.60 -8.99
CA ARG A 3 -7.38 19.70 -9.24
C ARG A 3 -6.66 19.29 -7.96
N ASP A 4 -6.82 20.04 -6.88
CA ASP A 4 -6.12 19.84 -5.61
C ASP A 4 -6.59 18.58 -4.86
N ARG A 5 -7.67 17.93 -5.35
CA ARG A 5 -8.24 16.70 -4.76
C ARG A 5 -7.89 15.43 -5.55
N LEU A 6 -7.19 15.58 -6.67
CA LEU A 6 -6.76 14.45 -7.49
C LEU A 6 -5.40 13.95 -7.01
N LYS A 7 -5.33 12.64 -6.80
CA LYS A 7 -4.12 11.93 -6.40
C LYS A 7 -3.61 11.16 -7.60
N VAL A 8 -2.33 11.27 -7.92
CA VAL A 8 -1.75 10.68 -9.13
C VAL A 8 -0.50 9.89 -8.78
N GLY A 9 -0.48 8.64 -9.22
CA GLY A 9 0.67 7.75 -9.17
C GLY A 9 1.18 7.47 -10.57
N THR A 10 2.48 7.53 -10.77
CA THR A 10 3.12 7.24 -12.07
C THR A 10 4.23 6.23 -11.93
N GLY A 11 4.40 5.38 -12.94
CA GLY A 11 5.42 4.35 -12.96
C GLY A 11 5.86 4.01 -14.37
N SER A 12 7.17 3.85 -14.57
CA SER A 12 7.77 3.51 -15.86
C SER A 12 8.67 2.29 -15.74
N ALA A 13 8.58 1.36 -16.67
CA ALA A 13 9.46 0.20 -16.74
C ALA A 13 9.86 -0.09 -18.19
N LYS A 14 11.14 -0.48 -18.38
CA LYS A 14 11.68 -0.85 -19.68
C LYS A 14 12.20 -2.28 -19.65
N ASN A 15 11.94 -3.04 -20.72
CA ASN A 15 12.67 -4.28 -20.97
C ASN A 15 14.00 -3.92 -21.65
N SER A 16 15.13 -4.16 -20.98
CA SER A 16 16.46 -4.02 -21.58
C SER A 16 17.08 -5.40 -21.67
N ASP A 17 16.73 -6.17 -22.70
CA ASP A 17 17.53 -7.34 -23.04
C ASP A 17 18.86 -6.82 -23.63
N ARG A 18 19.95 -6.96 -22.87
CA ARG A 18 21.28 -6.41 -23.23
C ARG A 18 21.81 -6.93 -24.58
N ARG A 19 21.20 -7.97 -25.15
CA ARG A 19 21.64 -8.61 -26.41
C ARG A 19 20.88 -8.16 -27.66
N ARG A 20 19.75 -7.45 -27.56
CA ARG A 20 18.98 -6.94 -28.71
C ARG A 20 18.33 -5.62 -28.33
N ASP A 21 18.53 -4.56 -29.12
CA ASP A 21 17.91 -3.22 -28.97
C ASP A 21 16.37 -3.21 -29.15
N LYS A 22 15.67 -4.26 -28.70
CA LYS A 22 14.23 -4.47 -28.75
C LYS A 22 13.58 -4.02 -27.43
N GLY A 23 13.84 -2.78 -27.04
CA GLY A 23 13.33 -2.27 -25.77
C GLY A 23 11.86 -1.87 -25.84
N LEU A 24 10.97 -2.59 -25.14
CA LEU A 24 9.63 -2.13 -24.82
C LEU A 24 9.71 -1.22 -23.59
N LEU A 25 9.19 0.00 -23.69
CA LEU A 25 8.97 0.90 -22.55
C LEU A 25 7.47 0.92 -22.25
N VAL A 26 7.12 0.81 -20.97
CA VAL A 26 5.75 0.92 -20.47
C VAL A 26 5.70 2.03 -19.43
N GLU A 27 4.78 2.96 -19.60
CA GLU A 27 4.44 4.00 -18.65
C GLU A 27 3.00 3.79 -18.18
N ILE A 28 2.76 3.92 -16.88
CA ILE A 28 1.44 3.78 -16.27
C ILE A 28 1.17 4.99 -15.41
N ALA A 29 -0.04 5.54 -15.54
CA ALA A 29 -0.57 6.56 -14.66
C ALA A 29 -1.86 6.06 -14.02
N ILE A 30 -1.97 6.21 -12.70
CA ILE A 30 -3.17 5.94 -11.92
C ILE A 30 -3.63 7.27 -11.35
N MET A 31 -4.88 7.63 -11.60
CA MET A 31 -5.52 8.79 -11.02
C MET A 31 -6.61 8.33 -10.06
N VAL A 32 -6.66 8.92 -8.88
CA VAL A 32 -7.64 8.64 -7.84
C VAL A 32 -8.28 9.95 -7.39
N ALA A 33 -9.60 9.95 -7.31
CA ALA A 33 -10.39 11.02 -6.71
C ALA A 33 -11.12 10.47 -5.49
N HIS A 34 -10.94 11.11 -4.33
CA HIS A 34 -11.68 10.75 -3.12
C HIS A 34 -13.15 11.16 -3.20
N THR A 35 -14.00 10.42 -2.48
CA THR A 35 -15.39 10.78 -2.21
C THR A 35 -15.42 12.09 -1.44
N ALA A 36 -15.63 13.16 -2.16
CA ALA A 36 -15.99 14.41 -1.58
C ALA A 36 -17.23 14.96 -2.25
N SER A 37 -18.12 15.46 -1.41
CA SER A 37 -19.47 15.94 -1.67
C SER A 37 -19.64 17.00 -2.77
N ASP A 38 -18.56 17.40 -3.45
CA ASP A 38 -18.50 18.51 -4.41
C ASP A 38 -18.14 18.07 -5.85
N LEU A 39 -18.03 16.76 -6.12
CA LEU A 39 -17.86 16.29 -7.50
C LEU A 39 -19.21 16.40 -8.22
N SER A 40 -19.25 17.20 -9.29
CA SER A 40 -20.40 17.33 -10.21
C SER A 40 -20.99 15.97 -10.54
N CYS A 41 -22.33 15.89 -10.63
CA CYS A 41 -23.20 14.71 -10.74
C CYS A 41 -22.81 13.59 -11.74
N TRP A 42 -21.77 13.75 -12.55
CA TRP A 42 -21.24 12.75 -13.47
C TRP A 42 -20.14 11.84 -12.89
N MET A 43 -19.69 12.07 -11.65
CA MET A 43 -18.54 11.35 -11.05
C MET A 43 -18.82 10.76 -9.67
N VAL A 44 -20.08 10.50 -9.31
CA VAL A 44 -20.42 9.99 -7.98
C VAL A 44 -20.33 8.47 -7.97
N ASN A 45 -19.44 7.94 -7.14
CA ASN A 45 -19.29 6.53 -6.76
C ASN A 45 -19.27 5.56 -7.95
N CYS A 46 -18.32 5.75 -8.87
CA CYS A 46 -18.09 4.74 -9.90
C CYS A 46 -17.33 3.58 -9.26
N SER A 47 -18.04 2.48 -8.98
CA SER A 47 -17.41 1.23 -8.56
C SER A 47 -16.64 0.57 -9.70
N SER A 48 -16.59 1.18 -10.88
CA SER A 48 -15.85 0.67 -12.04
C SER A 48 -14.88 1.69 -12.62
N THR A 49 -13.78 1.18 -13.18
CA THR A 49 -12.72 1.94 -13.82
C THR A 49 -12.48 1.40 -15.21
N GLN A 50 -12.60 2.26 -16.23
CA GLN A 50 -12.13 1.93 -17.56
C GLN A 50 -10.61 2.05 -17.62
N VAL A 51 -9.97 1.06 -18.24
CA VAL A 51 -8.52 1.08 -18.48
C VAL A 51 -8.28 1.62 -19.88
N LEU A 52 -7.54 2.72 -19.95
CA LEU A 52 -7.14 3.33 -21.22
C LEU A 52 -5.77 2.78 -21.62
N HIS A 53 -5.64 2.33 -22.86
CA HIS A 53 -4.37 1.86 -23.41
C HIS A 53 -3.98 2.65 -24.65
N PHE A 54 -2.72 3.06 -24.69
CA PHE A 54 -2.11 3.78 -25.80
C PHE A 54 -0.85 3.04 -26.24
N GLN A 55 -0.69 2.89 -27.54
CA GLN A 55 0.54 2.41 -28.15
C GLN A 55 1.09 3.51 -29.04
N ASP A 56 2.30 3.98 -28.75
CA ASP A 56 2.97 5.03 -29.52
C ASP A 56 2.05 6.27 -29.74
N PHE A 57 1.35 6.69 -28.68
CA PHE A 57 0.38 7.80 -28.63
C PHE A 57 -0.94 7.57 -29.38
N VAL A 58 -1.19 6.37 -29.88
CA VAL A 58 -2.45 5.98 -30.52
C VAL A 58 -3.29 5.15 -29.55
N PRO A 59 -4.56 5.53 -29.28
CA PRO A 59 -5.46 4.69 -28.49
C PRO A 59 -5.63 3.31 -29.13
N CYS A 60 -5.48 2.26 -28.35
CA CYS A 60 -5.66 0.89 -28.84
C CYS A 60 -6.18 -0.05 -27.75
N PRO A 61 -6.78 -1.19 -28.14
CA PRO A 61 -7.24 -2.19 -27.18
C PRO A 61 -6.12 -2.68 -26.26
N ILE A 62 -6.47 -3.06 -25.03
CA ILE A 62 -5.51 -3.69 -24.12
C ILE A 62 -5.29 -5.16 -24.51
N SER A 63 -4.07 -5.68 -24.31
CA SER A 63 -3.81 -7.11 -24.49
C SER A 63 -4.37 -7.94 -23.34
N GLN A 64 -4.81 -9.17 -23.61
CA GLN A 64 -5.22 -10.12 -22.57
C GLN A 64 -4.14 -10.31 -21.49
N SER A 65 -2.87 -10.34 -21.89
CA SER A 65 -1.74 -10.45 -20.96
C SER A 65 -1.65 -9.27 -19.99
N SER A 66 -1.86 -8.04 -20.47
CA SER A 66 -1.85 -6.83 -19.65
C SER A 66 -3.08 -6.79 -18.74
N PHE A 67 -4.25 -7.19 -19.25
CA PHE A 67 -5.45 -7.32 -18.44
C PHE A 67 -5.30 -8.35 -17.31
N ASN A 68 -4.71 -9.52 -17.59
CA ASN A 68 -4.41 -10.52 -16.58
C ASN A 68 -3.45 -10.01 -15.49
N VAL A 69 -2.53 -9.09 -15.84
CA VAL A 69 -1.67 -8.42 -14.85
C VAL A 69 -2.50 -7.53 -13.92
N LEU A 70 -3.45 -6.76 -14.46
CA LEU A 70 -4.35 -5.95 -13.63
C LEU A 70 -5.17 -6.84 -12.69
N MET A 71 -5.72 -7.95 -13.18
CA MET A 71 -6.52 -8.88 -12.37
C MET A 71 -5.72 -9.62 -11.29
N SER A 72 -4.41 -9.82 -11.49
CA SER A 72 -3.54 -10.55 -10.55
C SER A 72 -2.65 -9.66 -9.68
N MET A 73 -2.78 -8.34 -9.78
CA MET A 73 -2.06 -7.40 -8.94
C MET A 73 -2.61 -7.44 -7.50
N ASP A 74 -1.72 -7.33 -6.52
CA ASP A 74 -2.11 -7.22 -5.11
C ASP A 74 -2.57 -5.78 -4.79
N TRP A 75 -3.79 -5.47 -5.21
CA TRP A 75 -4.44 -4.18 -4.97
C TRP A 75 -4.66 -3.89 -3.48
N GLN A 76 -4.80 -4.93 -2.66
CA GLN A 76 -5.12 -4.80 -1.24
C GLN A 76 -3.98 -4.18 -0.44
N SER A 77 -2.73 -4.44 -0.82
CA SER A 77 -1.53 -3.80 -0.23
C SER A 77 -1.46 -2.28 -0.45
N PHE A 78 -2.29 -1.75 -1.35
CA PHE A 78 -2.41 -0.32 -1.64
C PHE A 78 -3.79 0.25 -1.28
N GLY A 79 -4.60 -0.52 -0.54
CA GLY A 79 -5.88 -0.06 0.01
C GLY A 79 -7.08 -0.19 -0.93
N PHE A 80 -6.90 -0.80 -2.10
CA PHE A 80 -7.95 -1.08 -3.07
C PHE A 80 -8.48 -2.51 -2.91
N LYS A 81 -9.80 -2.71 -3.03
CA LYS A 81 -10.41 -4.05 -3.08
C LYS A 81 -10.98 -4.27 -4.46
N LEU A 82 -10.30 -5.09 -5.26
CA LEU A 82 -10.79 -5.48 -6.57
C LEU A 82 -11.89 -6.53 -6.41
N LYS A 83 -13.10 -6.22 -6.87
CA LYS A 83 -14.24 -7.15 -6.92
C LYS A 83 -14.12 -8.08 -8.12
N GLY A 84 -13.69 -7.53 -9.25
CA GLY A 84 -13.60 -8.25 -10.50
C GLY A 84 -13.15 -7.35 -11.65
N GLY A 85 -13.22 -7.87 -12.86
CA GLY A 85 -12.96 -7.11 -14.06
C GLY A 85 -13.53 -7.83 -15.27
N PHE A 86 -13.80 -7.07 -16.31
CA PHE A 86 -14.35 -7.54 -17.56
C PHE A 86 -13.56 -6.93 -18.72
N MET A 87 -13.35 -7.73 -19.77
CA MET A 87 -12.78 -7.29 -21.03
C MET A 87 -13.67 -7.83 -22.15
N ASP A 88 -14.14 -6.95 -23.02
CA ASP A 88 -14.95 -7.33 -24.18
C ASP A 88 -14.08 -7.82 -25.35
N ASP A 89 -14.74 -8.21 -26.44
CA ASP A 89 -14.10 -8.66 -27.68
C ASP A 89 -13.42 -7.53 -28.45
N GLU A 90 -13.79 -6.27 -28.21
CA GLU A 90 -13.07 -5.10 -28.69
C GLU A 90 -11.82 -4.75 -27.85
N GLY A 91 -11.61 -5.44 -26.72
CA GLY A 91 -10.49 -5.24 -25.80
C GLY A 91 -10.58 -3.96 -24.95
N ASN A 92 -11.80 -3.47 -24.71
CA ASN A 92 -12.08 -2.50 -23.67
C ASN A 92 -12.09 -3.22 -22.32
N ALA A 93 -11.17 -2.83 -21.43
CA ALA A 93 -11.10 -3.39 -20.09
C ALA A 93 -11.74 -2.47 -19.05
N VAL A 94 -12.50 -3.08 -18.15
CA VAL A 94 -13.12 -2.43 -17.00
C VAL A 94 -12.77 -3.23 -15.74
N LEU A 95 -12.31 -2.54 -14.70
CA LEU A 95 -12.12 -3.10 -13.36
C LEU A 95 -13.28 -2.69 -12.46
N GLU A 96 -13.71 -3.57 -11.57
CA GLU A 96 -14.76 -3.30 -10.58
C GLU A 96 -14.18 -3.38 -9.17
N TRP A 97 -14.56 -2.45 -8.30
CA TRP A 97 -14.03 -2.26 -6.96
C TRP A 97 -15.12 -2.49 -5.90
N ASP A 98 -14.78 -3.21 -4.83
CA ASP A 98 -15.65 -3.43 -3.66
C ASP A 98 -15.60 -2.26 -2.66
N ASN A 99 -14.54 -1.46 -2.68
CA ASN A 99 -14.30 -0.44 -1.66
C ASN A 99 -14.70 0.97 -2.14
N LEU A 100 -15.68 1.58 -1.47
CA LEU A 100 -16.23 2.92 -1.73
C LEU A 100 -15.35 4.09 -1.20
N THR A 101 -14.13 3.81 -0.73
CA THR A 101 -13.23 4.87 -0.19
C THR A 101 -12.78 5.88 -1.26
N PHE A 102 -12.90 5.53 -2.54
CA PHE A 102 -12.59 6.41 -3.67
C PHE A 102 -13.84 6.66 -4.49
N ALA A 103 -14.07 7.92 -4.89
CA ALA A 103 -15.17 8.27 -5.79
C ALA A 103 -14.91 7.77 -7.21
N ARG A 104 -13.64 7.74 -7.60
CA ARG A 104 -13.19 7.37 -8.94
C ARG A 104 -11.72 6.93 -8.92
N VAL A 105 -11.43 5.92 -9.72
CA VAL A 105 -10.07 5.50 -10.09
C VAL A 105 -10.02 5.47 -11.61
N ASP A 106 -8.96 5.96 -12.22
CA ASP A 106 -8.70 5.84 -13.66
C ASP A 106 -7.27 5.32 -13.86
N ILE A 107 -7.09 4.43 -14.86
CA ILE A 107 -5.80 3.81 -15.16
C ILE A 107 -5.51 4.03 -16.65
N ALA A 108 -4.35 4.60 -16.95
CA ALA A 108 -3.81 4.70 -18.29
C ALA A 108 -2.51 3.92 -18.41
N ILE A 109 -2.40 3.11 -19.45
CA ILE A 109 -1.21 2.34 -19.81
C ILE A 109 -0.72 2.84 -21.16
N HIS A 110 0.54 3.21 -21.26
CA HIS A 110 1.17 3.62 -22.50
C HIS A 110 2.37 2.72 -22.78
N THR A 111 2.35 2.06 -23.94
CA THR A 111 3.45 1.24 -24.45
C THR A 111 4.17 1.92 -25.61
N TYR A 112 5.50 1.84 -25.61
CA TYR A 112 6.36 2.34 -26.68
C TYR A 112 7.16 1.20 -27.27
N HIS A 113 7.08 1.03 -28.59
CA HIS A 113 7.85 0.02 -29.30
C HIS A 113 9.13 0.61 -29.86
N GLY A 114 10.26 -0.08 -29.66
CA GLY A 114 11.51 0.24 -30.35
C GLY A 114 11.37 0.07 -31.86
N ILE A 115 12.15 0.85 -32.62
CA ILE A 115 12.08 1.02 -34.09
C ILE A 115 12.27 -0.30 -34.87
N VAL A 116 12.70 -1.39 -34.22
CA VAL A 116 12.99 -2.68 -34.85
C VAL A 116 12.07 -3.79 -34.31
N GLN A 117 10.81 -3.80 -34.76
CA GLN A 117 9.96 -4.99 -34.66
C GLN A 117 9.43 -5.42 -36.03
N GLU A 118 10.21 -6.28 -36.67
CA GLU A 118 9.70 -7.25 -37.63
C GLU A 118 8.74 -8.21 -36.89
N TRP A 119 7.43 -8.03 -37.11
CA TRP A 119 6.37 -9.05 -37.14
C TRP A 119 6.27 -10.12 -36.02
N GLN A 120 6.91 -9.94 -34.87
CA GLN A 120 6.64 -10.75 -33.69
C GLN A 120 5.86 -9.93 -32.70
N ARG A 121 4.53 -10.11 -32.72
CA ARG A 121 3.61 -9.81 -31.61
C ARG A 121 3.99 -10.69 -30.41
N SER A 122 5.18 -10.51 -29.84
CA SER A 122 5.42 -10.95 -28.48
C SER A 122 4.70 -9.94 -27.61
N GLU A 123 3.62 -10.41 -26.96
CA GLU A 123 2.83 -9.64 -25.99
C GLU A 123 3.73 -8.70 -25.17
N PRO A 124 3.28 -7.48 -24.84
CA PRO A 124 4.02 -6.64 -23.91
C PRO A 124 4.35 -7.49 -22.70
N ASP A 125 5.64 -7.68 -22.43
CA ASP A 125 6.09 -8.67 -21.47
C ASP A 125 5.39 -8.35 -20.15
N LYS A 126 4.48 -9.23 -19.75
CA LYS A 126 3.60 -9.10 -18.58
C LYS A 126 4.36 -8.62 -17.35
N TYR A 127 5.66 -8.96 -17.27
CA TYR A 127 6.58 -8.50 -16.26
C TYR A 127 6.80 -6.98 -16.26
N VAL A 128 6.99 -6.36 -17.42
CA VAL A 128 7.24 -4.92 -17.58
C VAL A 128 5.98 -4.12 -17.19
N VAL A 129 4.80 -4.55 -17.65
CA VAL A 129 3.52 -3.95 -17.26
C VAL A 129 3.32 -4.07 -15.75
N ARG A 130 3.54 -5.26 -15.18
CA ARG A 130 3.45 -5.48 -13.73
C ARG A 130 4.40 -4.58 -12.96
N LYS A 131 5.64 -4.42 -13.44
CA LYS A 131 6.66 -3.57 -12.81
C LYS A 131 6.27 -2.09 -12.87
N ALA A 132 5.86 -1.58 -14.03
CA ALA A 132 5.39 -0.21 -14.17
C ALA A 132 4.17 0.06 -13.27
N LEU A 133 3.22 -0.88 -13.20
CA LEU A 133 2.02 -0.76 -12.38
C LEU A 133 2.36 -0.73 -10.89
N LYS A 134 3.24 -1.64 -10.45
CA LYS A 134 3.73 -1.67 -9.07
C LYS A 134 4.42 -0.35 -8.72
N LEU A 135 5.27 0.17 -9.59
CA LEU A 135 5.92 1.48 -9.39
C LEU A 135 4.91 2.63 -9.29
N ALA A 136 3.87 2.64 -10.12
CA ALA A 136 2.81 3.65 -10.05
C ALA A 136 2.05 3.62 -8.72
N LEU A 137 1.77 2.41 -8.20
CA LEU A 137 1.11 2.23 -6.91
C LEU A 137 1.99 2.63 -5.73
N HIS A 138 3.28 2.30 -5.74
CA HIS A 138 4.22 2.78 -4.71
C HIS A 138 4.40 4.29 -4.77
N ASN A 139 4.46 4.88 -5.98
CA ASN A 139 4.52 6.33 -6.15
C ASN A 139 3.27 7.01 -5.57
N LEU A 140 2.08 6.45 -5.81
CA LEU A 140 0.83 6.92 -5.22
C LEU A 140 0.88 6.87 -3.69
N LYS A 141 1.32 5.75 -3.12
CA LYS A 141 1.44 5.55 -1.66
C LYS A 141 2.46 6.51 -1.02
N ALA A 142 3.60 6.75 -1.67
CA ALA A 142 4.66 7.62 -1.17
C ALA A 142 4.27 9.11 -1.21
N ASN A 143 3.61 9.55 -2.29
CA ASN A 143 3.21 10.97 -2.47
C ASN A 143 1.99 11.35 -1.61
N HIS A 144 1.24 10.36 -1.14
CA HIS A 144 -0.02 10.55 -0.43
C HIS A 144 -0.07 9.62 0.80
N ALA A 145 0.92 9.78 1.68
CA ALA A 145 1.05 9.01 2.90
C ALA A 145 -0.22 9.07 3.77
N GLY A 146 -0.60 7.94 4.36
CA GLY A 146 -1.82 7.79 5.17
C GLY A 146 -3.10 7.55 4.36
N GLU A 147 -3.18 7.94 3.08
CA GLU A 147 -4.40 7.75 2.26
C GLU A 147 -4.49 6.34 1.64
N PHE A 148 -3.35 5.75 1.28
CA PHE A 148 -3.24 4.46 0.59
C PHE A 148 -2.68 3.33 1.49
N ILE A 149 -3.18 3.27 2.73
CA ILE A 149 -2.91 2.16 3.66
C ILE A 149 -3.57 0.88 3.14
N SER A 150 -2.91 -0.26 3.31
CA SER A 150 -3.46 -1.56 2.93
C SER A 150 -4.83 -1.82 3.56
N CYS A 151 -5.61 -2.72 2.95
CA CYS A 151 -6.89 -3.12 3.51
C CYS A 151 -6.74 -3.75 4.91
N HIS A 152 -5.61 -4.41 5.17
CA HIS A 152 -5.30 -4.96 6.48
C HIS A 152 -4.98 -3.85 7.49
N GLY A 153 -4.12 -2.88 7.13
CA GLY A 153 -3.83 -1.72 7.97
C GLY A 153 -5.08 -0.90 8.30
N LYS A 154 -5.97 -0.68 7.32
CA LYS A 154 -7.28 -0.04 7.54
C LYS A 154 -8.13 -0.82 8.55
N LYS A 155 -8.16 -2.15 8.45
CA LYS A 155 -8.89 -3.00 9.40
C LYS A 155 -8.31 -2.90 10.81
N ILE A 156 -6.98 -2.81 10.97
CA ILE A 156 -6.37 -2.60 12.29
C ILE A 156 -6.74 -1.22 12.84
N LEU A 157 -6.73 -0.17 12.00
CA LEU A 157 -7.10 1.19 12.38
C LEU A 157 -8.53 1.31 12.91
N GLU A 158 -9.47 0.46 12.46
CA GLU A 158 -10.84 0.42 12.99
C GLU A 158 -10.89 0.12 14.50
N TYR A 159 -9.92 -0.64 15.03
CA TYR A 159 -9.85 -1.00 16.45
C TYR A 159 -9.06 -0.02 17.32
N VAL A 160 -8.27 0.87 16.70
CA VAL A 160 -7.42 1.83 17.42
C VAL A 160 -8.20 2.71 18.41
N PRO A 161 -9.39 3.26 18.07
CA PRO A 161 -10.14 4.10 19.01
C PRO A 161 -10.53 3.38 20.31
N ASP A 162 -10.96 2.12 20.21
CA ASP A 162 -11.40 1.33 21.35
C ASP A 162 -10.22 0.92 22.24
N LEU A 163 -9.10 0.55 21.61
CA LEU A 163 -7.88 0.23 22.32
C LEU A 163 -7.30 1.47 23.02
N ALA A 164 -7.26 2.60 22.34
CA ALA A 164 -6.81 3.87 22.91
C ALA A 164 -7.68 4.31 24.09
N GLN A 165 -9.00 4.14 23.98
CA GLN A 165 -9.94 4.39 25.08
C GLN A 165 -9.68 3.47 26.28
N SER A 166 -9.43 2.19 26.05
CA SER A 166 -9.17 1.22 27.11
C SER A 166 -7.87 1.53 27.86
N ILE A 167 -6.78 1.85 27.13
CA ILE A 167 -5.49 2.22 27.74
C ILE A 167 -5.59 3.56 28.48
N ALA A 168 -6.24 4.57 27.88
CA ALA A 168 -6.44 5.86 28.55
C ALA A 168 -7.27 5.74 29.83
N GLY A 169 -8.32 4.90 29.81
CA GLY A 169 -9.11 4.57 30.98
C GLY A 169 -8.31 3.84 32.06
N LEU A 170 -7.43 2.91 31.67
CA LEU A 170 -6.52 2.23 32.59
C LEU A 170 -5.56 3.22 33.28
N ILE A 171 -4.96 4.14 32.52
CA ILE A 171 -4.07 5.17 33.07
C ILE A 171 -4.86 6.08 34.02
N SER A 172 -6.01 6.58 33.57
CA SER A 172 -6.80 7.57 34.31
C SER A 172 -7.44 7.01 35.59
N SER A 173 -7.75 5.70 35.60
CA SER A 173 -8.33 5.01 36.76
C SER A 173 -7.31 4.62 37.83
N SER A 174 -6.01 4.74 37.55
CA SER A 174 -4.98 4.44 38.54
C SER A 174 -4.98 5.46 39.67
N ASN A 175 -4.93 4.98 40.91
CA ASN A 175 -4.74 5.82 42.11
C ASN A 175 -3.26 6.20 42.32
N ASP A 176 -2.35 5.57 41.57
CA ASP A 176 -0.93 5.86 41.62
C ASP A 176 -0.62 7.10 40.78
N ARG A 177 -0.15 8.15 41.45
CA ARG A 177 0.21 9.41 40.78
C ARG A 177 1.52 9.27 40.00
N GLU A 178 2.50 8.54 40.53
CA GLU A 178 3.79 8.34 39.88
C GLU A 178 3.59 7.62 38.56
N PHE A 179 2.80 6.54 38.56
CA PHE A 179 2.41 5.83 37.34
C PHE A 179 1.72 6.73 36.30
N ARG A 180 0.77 7.58 36.72
CA ARG A 180 0.08 8.50 35.81
C ARG A 180 1.02 9.54 35.21
N ASP A 181 1.91 10.09 36.03
CA ASP A 181 2.88 11.10 35.61
C ASP A 181 3.95 10.49 34.67
N GLU A 182 4.40 9.25 34.91
CA GLU A 182 5.30 8.51 34.02
C GLU A 182 4.66 8.21 32.66
N CYS A 183 3.42 7.72 32.66
CA CYS A 183 2.67 7.46 31.43
C CYS A 183 2.46 8.75 30.63
N ALA A 184 2.16 9.87 31.29
CA ALA A 184 2.05 11.17 30.64
C ALA A 184 3.40 11.58 30.02
N ALA A 185 4.51 11.42 30.75
CA ALA A 185 5.85 11.71 30.26
C ALA A 185 6.23 10.87 29.02
N LEU A 186 5.97 9.56 29.03
CA LEU A 186 6.24 8.65 27.90
C LEU A 186 5.41 8.98 26.65
N LEU A 187 4.23 9.56 26.84
CA LEU A 187 3.37 10.06 25.77
C LEU A 187 3.74 11.48 25.32
N GLY A 188 4.71 12.13 25.97
CA GLY A 188 5.08 13.52 25.71
C GLY A 188 4.02 14.54 26.13
N LEU A 189 3.08 14.12 26.98
CA LEU A 189 2.06 14.97 27.58
C LEU A 189 2.68 15.51 28.88
N GLY A 190 3.04 16.80 28.90
CA GLY A 190 3.88 17.39 29.95
C GLY A 190 3.51 16.98 31.38
N SER A 191 4.52 16.71 32.21
CA SER A 191 4.34 16.26 33.59
C SER A 191 3.85 17.41 34.49
N GLY A 192 2.80 17.17 35.28
CA GLY A 192 2.39 18.06 36.37
C GLY A 192 1.08 18.85 36.20
N GLN A 193 0.35 18.68 35.10
CA GLN A 193 -1.04 19.17 34.97
C GLN A 193 -1.99 17.97 34.93
N ASP A 194 -3.25 18.11 35.38
CA ASP A 194 -4.26 17.05 35.24
C ASP A 194 -4.50 16.80 33.74
N VAL A 195 -3.74 15.85 33.18
CA VAL A 195 -3.88 15.44 31.78
C VAL A 195 -5.24 14.77 31.65
N SER A 196 -6.12 15.39 30.87
CA SER A 196 -7.43 14.83 30.57
C SER A 196 -7.27 13.43 29.94
N GLU A 197 -8.10 12.48 30.38
CA GLU A 197 -8.24 11.16 29.73
C GLU A 197 -8.39 11.30 28.20
N GLY A 198 -9.10 12.33 27.73
CA GLY A 198 -9.26 12.60 26.31
C GLY A 198 -7.95 12.95 25.59
N ALA A 199 -7.04 13.66 26.25
CA ALA A 199 -5.72 13.99 25.71
C ALA A 199 -4.82 12.75 25.64
N VAL A 200 -4.84 11.91 26.68
CA VAL A 200 -4.14 10.60 26.70
C VAL A 200 -4.66 9.71 25.58
N ARG A 201 -5.98 9.57 25.47
CA ARG A 201 -6.63 8.78 24.42
C ARG A 201 -6.25 9.26 23.02
N SER A 202 -6.32 10.56 22.76
CA SER A 202 -5.98 11.11 21.44
C SER A 202 -4.52 10.83 21.11
N CYS A 203 -3.61 11.07 22.05
CA CYS A 203 -2.18 10.83 21.87
C CYS A 203 -1.88 9.36 21.54
N ILE A 204 -2.46 8.43 22.30
CA ILE A 204 -2.31 6.99 22.05
C ILE A 204 -2.85 6.61 20.68
N GLY A 205 -4.05 7.10 20.32
CA GLY A 205 -4.67 6.86 19.02
C GLY A 205 -3.80 7.37 17.86
N ASP A 206 -3.31 8.60 17.95
CA ASP A 206 -2.46 9.22 16.93
C ASP A 206 -1.11 8.50 16.79
N ARG A 207 -0.56 7.98 17.89
CA ARG A 207 0.70 7.24 17.88
C ARG A 207 0.52 5.85 17.29
N MET A 208 -0.53 5.13 17.66
CA MET A 208 -0.89 3.84 17.06
C MET A 208 -1.14 3.96 15.56
N ALA A 209 -1.91 4.98 15.14
CA ALA A 209 -2.20 5.21 13.73
C ALA A 209 -0.91 5.41 12.92
N ARG A 210 0.00 6.25 13.42
CA ARG A 210 1.32 6.46 12.81
C ARG A 210 2.17 5.20 12.74
N ILE A 211 2.18 4.36 13.79
CA ILE A 211 2.90 3.09 13.81
C ILE A 211 2.39 2.15 12.72
N ILE A 212 1.07 2.05 12.58
CA ILE A 212 0.41 1.21 11.57
C ILE A 212 0.76 1.73 10.17
N GLU A 213 0.66 3.04 9.94
CA GLU A 213 1.02 3.68 8.66
C GLU A 213 2.47 3.41 8.26
N MET A 214 3.40 3.54 9.22
CA MET A 214 4.83 3.27 8.98
C MET A 214 5.11 1.79 8.71
N GLY A 215 4.42 0.89 9.43
CA GLY A 215 4.56 -0.56 9.23
C GLY A 215 3.99 -1.04 7.89
N ASP A 216 2.91 -0.40 7.43
CA ASP A 216 2.23 -0.75 6.18
C ASP A 216 3.03 -0.40 4.92
N GLY A 217 3.98 0.53 5.03
CA GLY A 217 4.84 0.99 3.93
C GLY A 217 6.11 0.17 3.69
N LYS A 218 6.54 -0.66 4.65
CA LYS A 218 7.83 -1.36 4.58
C LYS A 218 7.70 -2.65 3.77
N GLU A 219 8.40 -2.72 2.64
CA GLU A 219 8.78 -4.03 2.10
C GLU A 219 9.72 -4.70 3.11
N LYS A 220 9.60 -6.02 3.30
CA LYS A 220 10.23 -6.83 4.38
C LYS A 220 11.76 -6.70 4.54
N ALA A 221 12.44 -5.86 3.76
CA ALA A 221 13.90 -5.74 3.69
C ALA A 221 14.47 -4.45 4.29
N GLU A 222 13.68 -3.47 4.73
CA GLU A 222 14.22 -2.28 5.42
C GLU A 222 14.25 -2.48 6.94
N ASP A 223 15.47 -2.52 7.47
CA ASP A 223 15.94 -2.79 8.84
C ASP A 223 15.53 -1.74 9.90
N GLY A 224 14.31 -1.22 9.80
CA GLY A 224 13.73 -0.36 10.81
C GLY A 224 12.49 -1.01 11.38
N ALA A 225 12.52 -1.47 12.63
CA ALA A 225 11.28 -1.78 13.33
C ALA A 225 10.42 -0.49 13.42
N PRO A 226 9.07 -0.58 13.30
CA PRO A 226 8.23 0.57 13.63
C PRO A 226 8.42 0.96 15.10
N PRO A 227 8.31 2.26 15.45
CA PRO A 227 8.56 2.71 16.81
C PRO A 227 7.55 2.08 17.77
N TYR A 228 7.99 1.82 19.01
CA TYR A 228 7.08 1.35 20.06
C TYR A 228 6.06 2.43 20.45
N LEU A 229 4.93 1.97 20.98
CA LEU A 229 3.87 2.83 21.49
C LEU A 229 4.34 3.67 22.70
N PHE A 230 5.20 3.11 23.53
CA PHE A 230 5.90 3.77 24.62
C PHE A 230 7.41 3.57 24.41
N GLU A 231 8.23 4.52 24.83
CA GLU A 231 9.69 4.34 24.78
C GLU A 231 10.09 3.31 25.83
N CYS A 232 10.47 2.10 25.39
CA CYS A 232 11.11 1.12 26.26
C CYS A 232 12.61 1.39 26.31
N GLU A 233 13.21 1.31 27.49
CA GLU A 233 14.66 1.14 27.60
C GLU A 233 15.07 -0.07 26.75
N LYS A 234 16.10 0.11 25.90
CA LYS A 234 16.61 -0.97 25.07
C LYS A 234 17.13 -2.06 25.99
N LEU A 235 16.47 -3.21 26.01
CA LEU A 235 17.07 -4.40 26.59
C LEU A 235 18.18 -4.83 25.63
N ASP A 236 19.43 -4.83 26.11
CA ASP A 236 20.59 -5.24 25.31
C ASP A 236 20.33 -6.65 24.73
N GLU A 237 20.28 -6.77 23.41
CA GLU A 237 20.11 -8.01 22.65
C GLU A 237 21.37 -8.91 22.68
N ASP A 238 22.12 -8.92 23.78
CA ASP A 238 23.27 -9.81 24.00
C ASP A 238 22.88 -11.00 24.90
N SER A 239 21.76 -11.66 24.59
CA SER A 239 21.52 -13.02 25.08
C SER A 239 22.01 -14.00 24.02
N PRO A 240 23.06 -14.80 24.27
CA PRO A 240 23.56 -15.74 23.28
C PRO A 240 22.46 -16.75 22.98
N LEU A 241 21.99 -16.71 21.73
CA LEU A 241 21.19 -17.76 21.12
C LEU A 241 21.94 -19.07 21.33
N LEU A 242 21.32 -20.01 22.03
CA LEU A 242 21.83 -21.36 22.17
C LEU A 242 21.91 -21.95 20.75
N ASP A 243 23.12 -22.15 20.26
CA ASP A 243 23.41 -22.93 19.06
C ASP A 243 22.79 -24.32 19.25
N GLU A 244 21.75 -24.64 18.47
CA GLU A 244 21.33 -26.02 18.31
C GLU A 244 22.38 -26.70 17.42
N GLU A 245 23.26 -27.49 18.04
CA GLU A 245 24.23 -28.34 17.35
C GLU A 245 23.49 -29.31 16.40
N ASP A 246 23.81 -29.18 15.11
CA ASP A 246 23.50 -30.13 14.04
C ASP A 246 24.06 -31.51 14.40
N GLY A 247 23.16 -32.43 14.80
CA GLY A 247 23.47 -33.85 14.98
C GLY A 247 23.15 -34.64 13.73
N ASP A 248 24.11 -34.76 12.81
CA ASP A 248 24.14 -35.76 11.75
C ASP A 248 24.39 -37.15 12.37
N ASP A 249 23.37 -38.00 12.44
CA ASP A 249 23.53 -39.44 12.70
C ASP A 249 23.00 -40.24 11.49
N ASP A 250 23.95 -40.64 10.64
CA ASP A 250 23.77 -41.62 9.57
C ASP A 250 23.37 -42.99 10.16
N MET A 251 22.08 -43.32 10.14
CA MET A 251 21.60 -44.67 10.47
C MET A 251 21.40 -45.49 9.19
N ILE A 252 22.45 -46.25 8.84
CA ILE A 252 22.41 -47.40 7.92
C ILE A 252 21.46 -48.45 8.50
N PHE A 253 20.43 -48.84 7.75
CA PHE A 253 19.60 -50.01 8.06
C PHE A 253 20.12 -51.23 7.31
N ASP A 254 20.73 -52.16 8.05
CA ASP A 254 20.90 -53.56 7.63
C ASP A 254 19.74 -54.38 8.23
N PHE A 255 18.88 -54.95 7.38
CA PHE A 255 18.22 -56.27 7.53
C PHE A 255 17.67 -56.74 6.18
#